data_AF-A0AAW9K902-F1
#
_entry.id   AF-A0AAW9K902-F1
#
_cell.length_a   1.000
_cell.length_b   1.000
_cell.length_c   1.000
_cell.angle_alpha   90.00
_cell.angle_beta   90.00
_cell.angle_gamma   90.00
#
_symmetry.space_group_name_H-M   'P 1'
#
loop_
_entity.id
_entity.type
_entity.pdbx_description
1 polymer ?
#
loop_
_entity_poly.entity_id
_entity_poly.type
_entity_poly.pdbx_seq_one_letter_code
_entity_poly.pdbx_strand_id
1 'polypeptide(L)'
;LIAVQPTRGLDVGSIEYIHKRLVEQRDSGKAVLLVSLELDEVLNVSDRIAIVNNGELIGVVNASETDENEVGLMMAGIKRGES
;
A
#
# COMPACT_ATOMS: atom_id res chain seq x y z
N LEU A 1 -10.15 -10.35 2.49
CA LEU A 1 -8.94 -10.65 3.29
C LEU A 1 -8.46 -9.35 3.92
N ILE A 2 -8.06 -9.35 5.18
CA ILE A 2 -7.45 -8.18 5.84
C ILE A 2 -6.06 -8.60 6.30
N ALA A 3 -5.04 -7.83 5.93
CA ALA A 3 -3.65 -8.06 6.28
C ALA A 3 -3.05 -6.78 6.85
N VAL A 4 -2.43 -6.87 8.03
CA VAL A 4 -1.85 -5.72 8.74
C VAL A 4 -0.38 -6.03 8.99
N GLN A 5 0.51 -5.21 8.42
CA GLN A 5 1.97 -5.36 8.49
C GLN A 5 2.46 -6.79 8.18
N PRO A 6 1.99 -7.43 7.08
CA PRO A 6 2.13 -8.87 6.90
C PRO A 6 3.56 -9.33 6.59
N THR A 7 4.46 -8.41 6.26
CA THR A 7 5.84 -8.68 5.82
C THR A 7 6.91 -8.17 6.79
N ARG A 8 6.51 -7.55 7.91
CA ARG A 8 7.45 -6.96 8.87
C ARG A 8 8.33 -8.02 9.53
N GLY A 9 9.64 -7.87 9.40
CA GLY A 9 10.63 -8.77 10.02
C GLY A 9 10.78 -10.12 9.32
N LEU A 10 10.27 -10.26 8.10
CA LEU A 10 10.46 -11.44 7.27
C LEU A 10 11.67 -11.28 6.34
N ASP A 11 12.22 -12.41 5.89
CA ASP A 11 13.22 -12.45 4.83
C ASP A 11 12.57 -12.23 3.45
N VAL A 12 13.38 -11.90 2.44
CA VAL A 12 12.91 -11.56 1.09
C VAL A 12 12.04 -12.66 0.47
N GLY A 13 12.40 -13.94 0.63
CA GLY A 13 11.62 -15.04 0.02
C GLY A 13 10.23 -15.19 0.65
N SER A 14 10.14 -14.99 1.96
CA SER A 14 8.86 -14.98 2.68
C SER A 14 7.99 -13.78 2.28
N ILE A 15 8.59 -12.61 2.05
CA ILE A 15 7.89 -11.40 1.58
C ILE A 15 7.23 -11.66 0.22
N GLU A 16 8.01 -12.14 -0.76
CA GLU A 16 7.51 -12.44 -2.11
C GLU A 16 6.36 -13.45 -2.07
N TYR A 17 6.47 -14.47 -1.21
CA TYR A 17 5.41 -15.45 -1.03
C TYR A 17 4.11 -14.82 -0.53
N ILE A 18 4.18 -13.95 0.48
CA ILE A 18 3.01 -13.25 1.03
C ILE A 18 2.39 -12.33 -0.03
N HIS A 19 3.20 -11.53 -0.73
CA HIS A 19 2.72 -10.65 -1.81
C HIS A 19 1.98 -11.42 -2.88
N LYS A 20 2.55 -12.54 -3.34
CA LYS A 20 1.90 -13.41 -4.33
C LYS A 20 0.54 -13.90 -3.84
N ARG A 21 0.42 -14.32 -2.58
CA ARG A 21 -0.86 -14.76 -2.02
C ARG A 21 -1.90 -13.63 -1.96
N LEU A 22 -1.50 -12.40 -1.63
CA LEU A 22 -2.38 -11.25 -1.61
C LEU A 22 -2.92 -10.94 -3.01
N VAL A 23 -2.03 -10.94 -4.01
CA VAL A 23 -2.38 -10.77 -5.43
C VAL A 23 -3.31 -11.87 -5.91
N GLU A 24 -3.04 -13.13 -5.62
CA GLU A 24 -3.92 -14.26 -5.97
C GLU A 24 -5.33 -14.11 -5.37
N GLN A 25 -5.44 -13.61 -4.12
CA GLN A 25 -6.76 -13.37 -3.53
C GLN A 25 -7.50 -12.24 -4.26
N ARG A 26 -6.83 -11.13 -4.57
CA ARG A 26 -7.40 -10.05 -5.37
C ARG A 26 -7.89 -10.58 -6.73
N ASP A 27 -7.01 -11.29 -7.45
CA ASP A 27 -7.28 -11.79 -8.80
C ASP A 27 -8.41 -12.85 -8.81
N SER A 28 -8.63 -13.54 -7.68
CA SER A 28 -9.79 -14.41 -7.48
C SER A 28 -11.12 -13.66 -7.23
N GLY A 29 -11.14 -12.34 -7.39
CA GLY A 29 -12.31 -11.49 -7.22
C GLY A 29 -12.64 -11.14 -5.77
N LYS A 30 -11.72 -11.37 -4.82
CA LYS A 30 -11.94 -11.04 -3.41
C LYS A 30 -11.38 -9.66 -3.08
N ALA A 31 -12.12 -8.91 -2.27
CA ALA A 31 -11.59 -7.68 -1.69
C ALA A 31 -10.45 -7.97 -0.70
N VAL A 32 -9.33 -7.28 -0.87
CA VAL A 32 -8.16 -7.34 0.01
C VAL A 32 -7.92 -5.94 0.59
N LEU A 33 -7.86 -5.84 1.91
CA LEU A 33 -7.43 -4.64 2.62
C LEU A 33 -6.03 -4.91 3.20
N LEU A 34 -5.05 -4.20 2.67
CA LEU A 34 -3.66 -4.25 3.12
C LEU A 34 -3.33 -2.96 3.88
N VAL A 35 -2.81 -3.09 5.10
CA VAL A 35 -2.31 -1.97 5.89
C VAL A 35 -0.81 -2.18 6.08
N SER A 36 0.00 -1.33 5.47
CA SER A 36 1.45 -1.41 5.53
C SER A 36 2.08 -0.02 5.69
N LEU A 37 3.31 0.00 6.22
CA LEU A 37 4.17 1.17 6.28
C LEU A 37 5.34 1.07 5.28
N GLU A 38 5.48 -0.09 4.62
CA GLU A 38 6.49 -0.34 3.60
C GLU A 38 5.95 0.16 2.25
N LEU A 39 6.59 1.19 1.68
CA LEU A 39 6.13 1.83 0.45
C LEU A 39 6.16 0.86 -0.75
N ASP A 40 7.24 0.08 -0.87
CA ASP A 40 7.37 -0.94 -1.92
C ASP A 40 6.22 -1.95 -1.88
N GLU A 41 5.78 -2.36 -0.69
CA GLU A 41 4.67 -3.31 -0.56
C GLU A 41 3.35 -2.70 -1.02
N VAL A 42 3.03 -1.47 -0.60
CA VAL A 42 1.75 -0.84 -0.98
C VAL A 42 1.70 -0.54 -2.48
N LEU A 43 2.82 -0.14 -3.08
CA LEU A 43 2.92 0.15 -4.51
C LEU A 43 2.83 -1.10 -5.37
N ASN A 44 3.47 -2.20 -4.97
CA ASN A 44 3.51 -3.41 -5.79
C ASN A 44 2.25 -4.28 -5.67
N VAL A 45 1.55 -4.24 -4.52
CA VAL A 45 0.43 -5.16 -4.24
C VAL A 45 -0.94 -4.51 -4.43
N SER A 46 -1.06 -3.19 -4.27
CA SER A 46 -2.36 -2.52 -4.22
C SER A 46 -2.78 -1.98 -5.59
N ASP A 47 -4.09 -1.98 -5.87
CA ASP A 47 -4.61 -1.25 -7.04
C ASP A 47 -4.81 0.24 -6.71
N ARG A 48 -5.22 0.52 -5.46
CA ARG A 48 -5.47 1.86 -4.92
C ARG A 48 -4.85 1.96 -3.54
N ILE A 49 -4.30 3.13 -3.23
CA ILE A 49 -3.62 3.40 -1.96
C ILE A 49 -4.34 4.56 -1.28
N ALA A 50 -4.82 4.32 -0.06
CA ALA A 50 -5.38 5.34 0.81
C ALA A 50 -4.33 5.77 1.83
N ILE A 51 -4.05 7.06 1.89
CA ILE A 51 -3.00 7.61 2.77
C ILE A 51 -3.65 8.27 3.97
N VAL A 52 -3.23 7.88 5.16
CA VAL A 52 -3.72 8.42 6.44
C VAL A 52 -2.56 9.03 7.20
N ASN A 53 -2.74 10.27 7.69
CA ASN A 53 -1.80 10.96 8.57
C ASN A 53 -2.60 11.62 9.71
N ASN A 54 -2.11 11.50 10.95
CA ASN A 54 -2.74 12.07 12.15
C ASN A 54 -4.25 11.74 12.32
N GLY A 55 -4.66 10.55 11.87
CA GLY A 55 -6.04 10.09 11.96
C GLY A 55 -6.96 10.63 10.84
N GLU A 56 -6.42 11.39 9.89
CA GLU A 56 -7.17 11.94 8.76
C GLU A 56 -6.77 11.27 7.44
N LEU A 57 -7.76 11.05 6.56
CA LEU A 57 -7.52 10.59 5.20
C LEU A 57 -7.00 11.76 4.36
N ILE A 58 -5.71 11.71 4.01
CA ILE A 58 -5.05 12.72 3.19
C ILE A 58 -5.52 12.62 1.74
N GLY A 59 -5.70 11.39 1.23
CA GLY A 59 -6.18 11.15 -0.12
C GLY A 59 -6.15 9.68 -0.51
N VAL A 60 -6.65 9.40 -1.71
CA VAL A 60 -6.60 8.08 -2.34
C VAL A 60 -6.05 8.23 -3.74
N VAL A 61 -5.03 7.45 -4.08
CA VAL A 61 -4.38 7.43 -5.40
C VAL A 61 -4.46 6.04 -6.01
N ASN A 62 -4.39 5.97 -7.34
CA ASN A 62 -4.19 4.69 -8.03
C ASN A 62 -2.70 4.36 -7.98
N ALA A 63 -2.36 3.11 -7.64
CA ALA A 63 -0.96 2.67 -7.58
C ALA A 63 -0.25 2.81 -8.94
N SER A 64 -1.00 2.70 -10.04
CA SER A 64 -0.49 2.86 -11.41
C SER A 64 -0.22 4.31 -11.83
N GLU A 65 -0.61 5.30 -11.03
CA GLU A 65 -0.55 6.73 -11.37
C GLU A 65 0.22 7.57 -10.33
N THR A 66 1.00 6.89 -9.49
CA THR A 66 1.77 7.48 -8.39
C THR A 66 3.14 6.80 -8.32
N ASP A 67 4.05 7.37 -7.53
CA ASP A 67 5.33 6.76 -7.19
C ASP A 67 5.60 6.83 -5.68
N GLU A 68 6.74 6.24 -5.26
CA GLU A 68 7.19 6.22 -3.87
C GLU A 68 7.35 7.62 -3.27
N ASN A 69 7.86 8.58 -4.04
CA ASN A 69 8.07 9.94 -3.56
C ASN A 69 6.73 10.63 -3.30
N GLU A 70 5.78 10.53 -4.23
CA GLU A 70 4.45 11.12 -4.08
C GLU A 70 3.72 10.53 -2.87
N VAL A 71 3.70 9.20 -2.73
CA VAL A 71 3.08 8.55 -1.57
C VAL A 71 3.79 8.94 -0.27
N GLY A 72 5.12 8.98 -0.26
CA GLY A 72 5.91 9.40 0.90
C GLY A 72 5.62 10.84 1.32
N LEU A 73 5.49 11.78 0.37
CA LEU A 73 5.09 13.17 0.64
C LEU A 73 3.67 13.24 1.22
N MET A 74 2.73 12.47 0.67
CA MET A 74 1.37 12.39 1.22
C MET A 74 1.34 11.78 2.62
N MET A 75 2.19 10.80 2.91
CA MET A 75 2.34 10.22 4.24
C MET A 75 2.91 11.23 5.25
N ALA A 76 3.72 12.18 4.79
CA ALA A 76 4.19 13.32 5.59
C ALA A 76 3.11 14.42 5.76
N GLY A 77 1.94 14.27 5.13
CA GLY A 77 0.80 15.19 5.24
C GLY A 77 0.69 16.22 4.11
N ILE A 78 1.51 16.13 3.06
CA ILE A 78 1.49 17.06 1.92
C ILE A 78 0.46 16.57 0.90
N LYS A 79 -0.54 17.39 0.56
CA LYS A 79 -1.57 17.00 -0.42
C LYS A 79 -1.11 17.24 -1.86
N ARG A 80 -1.56 16.38 -2.77
CA ARG A 80 -1.34 16.52 -4.22
C ARG A 80 -1.91 17.86 -4.70
N GLY A 81 -1.06 18.73 -5.25
CA GLY A 81 -1.44 20.05 -5.77
C GLY A 81 -1.28 21.22 -4.80
N GLU A 82 -0.81 20.99 -3.57
CA GLU A 82 -0.34 22.04 -2.66
C GLU A 82 1.19 22.15 -2.81
N SER A 83 1.67 22.99 -3.73
CA SER A 83 3.09 23.34 -3.89
C SER A 83 3.25 24.82 -4.22
#